data_AF-A0A2N1SYA7-F1
#
_entry.id   AF-A0A2N1SYA7-F1
#
_cell.length_a   1.000
_cell.length_b   1.000
_cell.length_c   1.000
_cell.angle_alpha   90.00
_cell.angle_beta   90.00
_cell.angle_gamma   90.00
#
_symmetry.space_group_name_H-M   'P 1'
#
loop_
_entity.id
_entity.type
_entity.pdbx_description
1 polymer ?
#
loop_
_entity_poly.entity_id
_entity_poly.type
_entity_poly.pdbx_seq_one_letter_code
_entity_poly.pdbx_strand_id
1 'polypeptide(L)'
;MGSNTDGFARNFVNYFNSNKPSGDELKRRLRVSEELRDAGFTARQVSYVESKRLAAVISDDEHVMAAICGHAPKSGKAVIAATSRRVIYVDHRPFLDILDEFNYVAISGISYSTNGFFWSITMHSSLGDRILERIKGAQAKKFVNYVESMCINQPYGG
;
A
#
# COMPACT_ATOMS: atom_id res chain seq x y z
N MET A 1 6.59 15.60 -48.96
CA MET A 1 6.22 15.51 -47.53
C MET A 1 6.75 14.17 -47.00
N GLY A 2 7.96 14.14 -46.46
CA GLY A 2 8.52 12.94 -45.84
C GLY A 2 8.03 12.83 -44.40
N SER A 3 7.38 11.72 -44.05
CA SER A 3 6.84 11.47 -42.73
C SER A 3 7.97 11.30 -41.70
N ASN A 4 7.98 12.16 -40.68
CA ASN A 4 8.92 12.18 -39.56
C ASN A 4 8.58 11.08 -38.52
N THR A 5 8.39 9.84 -38.97
CA THR A 5 7.98 8.69 -38.14
C THR A 5 9.15 8.03 -37.42
N ASP A 6 10.38 8.23 -37.90
CA ASP A 6 11.57 7.55 -37.39
C ASP A 6 12.09 8.15 -36.07
N GLY A 7 11.85 9.43 -35.82
CA GLY A 7 12.25 10.10 -34.57
C GLY A 7 11.41 9.66 -33.36
N PHE A 8 10.11 9.42 -33.56
CA PHE A 8 9.21 9.01 -32.49
C PHE A 8 9.50 7.58 -32.01
N ALA A 9 9.70 6.65 -32.95
CA ALA A 9 10.01 5.26 -32.61
C ALA A 9 11.35 5.13 -31.86
N ARG A 10 12.39 5.87 -32.27
CA ARG A 10 13.70 5.85 -31.57
C ARG A 10 13.62 6.43 -30.16
N ASN A 11 12.88 7.53 -29.97
CA ASN A 11 12.69 8.12 -28.64
C ASN A 11 11.88 7.19 -27.72
N PHE A 12 10.88 6.49 -28.25
CA PHE A 12 10.07 5.55 -27.49
C PHE A 12 10.87 4.31 -27.04
N VAL A 13 11.68 3.73 -27.93
CA VAL A 13 12.55 2.58 -27.60
C VAL A 13 13.62 2.96 -26.58
N ASN A 14 14.21 4.16 -26.70
CA ASN A 14 15.19 4.64 -25.73
C ASN A 14 14.57 4.89 -24.36
N TYR A 15 13.38 5.48 -24.29
CA TYR A 15 12.64 5.66 -23.04
C TYR A 15 12.30 4.32 -22.36
N PHE A 16 11.91 3.31 -23.13
CA PHE A 16 11.64 1.97 -22.59
C PHE A 16 12.90 1.26 -22.11
N ASN A 17 14.02 1.40 -22.82
CA ASN A 17 15.28 0.78 -22.44
C ASN A 17 15.93 1.47 -21.23
N SER A 18 15.76 2.79 -21.07
CA SER A 18 16.26 3.53 -19.90
C SER A 18 15.40 3.34 -18.65
N ASN A 19 14.16 2.85 -18.77
CA ASN A 19 13.23 2.63 -17.66
C ASN A 19 12.99 1.15 -17.32
N LYS A 20 13.89 0.24 -17.75
CA LYS A 20 13.82 -1.14 -17.26
C LYS A 20 14.16 -1.15 -15.76
N PRO A 21 13.28 -1.68 -14.91
CA PRO A 21 13.58 -1.80 -13.49
C PRO A 21 14.83 -2.64 -13.30
N SER A 22 15.66 -2.27 -12.31
CA SER A 22 16.86 -3.05 -11.98
C SER A 22 16.47 -4.47 -11.52
N GLY A 23 17.42 -5.40 -11.54
CA GLY A 23 17.19 -6.77 -11.03
C GLY A 23 16.70 -6.77 -9.58
N ASP A 24 17.25 -5.88 -8.76
CA ASP A 24 16.87 -5.74 -7.35
C ASP A 24 15.46 -5.17 -7.19
N GLU A 25 15.10 -4.18 -8.02
CA GLU A 25 13.75 -3.62 -8.02
C GLU A 25 12.71 -4.67 -8.42
N LEU A 26 13.00 -5.49 -9.43
CA LEU A 26 12.14 -6.60 -9.82
C LEU A 26 11.98 -7.61 -8.69
N LYS A 27 13.07 -8.00 -8.05
CA LYS A 27 13.05 -8.92 -6.90
C LYS A 27 12.21 -8.37 -5.75
N ARG A 28 12.37 -7.08 -5.42
CA ARG A 28 11.57 -6.40 -4.40
C ARG A 28 10.08 -6.36 -4.75
N ARG A 29 9.74 -6.01 -6.00
CA ARG A 29 8.35 -5.99 -6.48
C ARG A 29 7.70 -7.37 -6.41
N LEU A 30 8.43 -8.42 -6.76
CA LEU A 30 7.95 -9.80 -6.66
C LEU A 30 7.69 -10.19 -5.20
N ARG A 31 8.67 -9.96 -4.32
CA ARG A 31 8.54 -10.22 -2.87
C ARG A 31 7.32 -9.52 -2.28
N VAL A 32 7.19 -8.19 -2.45
CA VAL A 32 6.06 -7.43 -1.90
C VAL A 32 4.73 -7.90 -2.48
N SER A 33 4.71 -8.33 -3.75
CA SER A 33 3.50 -8.90 -4.36
C SER A 33 3.09 -10.23 -3.71
N GLU A 34 4.06 -11.07 -3.34
CA GLU A 34 3.82 -12.33 -2.62
C GLU A 34 3.31 -12.06 -1.20
N GLU A 35 3.96 -11.17 -0.47
CA GLU A 35 3.54 -10.78 0.89
C GLU A 35 2.13 -10.17 0.92
N LEU A 36 1.75 -9.37 -0.10
CA LEU A 36 0.38 -8.88 -0.25
C LEU A 36 -0.62 -10.02 -0.48
N ARG A 37 -0.25 -11.06 -1.25
CA ARG A 37 -1.11 -12.24 -1.42
C ARG A 37 -1.27 -13.00 -0.11
N ASP A 38 -0.20 -13.12 0.67
CA ASP A 38 -0.24 -13.73 2.01
C ASP A 38 -1.06 -12.90 2.99
N ALA A 39 -1.10 -11.58 2.82
CA ALA A 39 -2.04 -10.68 3.51
C ALA A 39 -3.50 -10.82 3.02
N GLY A 40 -3.74 -11.65 2.00
CA GLY A 40 -5.06 -11.99 1.48
C GLY A 40 -5.48 -11.22 0.23
N PHE A 41 -4.57 -10.47 -0.42
CA PHE A 41 -4.90 -9.76 -1.66
C PHE A 41 -5.13 -10.74 -2.80
N THR A 42 -6.13 -10.46 -3.63
CA THR A 42 -6.29 -11.16 -4.92
C THR A 42 -5.29 -10.66 -5.94
N ALA A 43 -5.03 -11.44 -7.00
CA ALA A 43 -4.19 -11.00 -8.12
C ALA A 43 -4.61 -9.63 -8.69
N ARG A 44 -5.93 -9.37 -8.74
CA ARG A 44 -6.47 -8.06 -9.13
C ARG A 44 -6.06 -6.95 -8.17
N GLN A 45 -6.14 -7.16 -6.86
CA GLN A 45 -5.73 -6.16 -5.86
C GLN A 45 -4.21 -5.92 -5.88
N VAL A 46 -3.40 -6.96 -6.07
CA VAL A 46 -1.95 -6.81 -6.24
C VAL A 46 -1.60 -5.95 -7.47
N SER A 47 -2.41 -6.03 -8.54
CA SER A 47 -2.19 -5.24 -9.75
C SER A 47 -2.53 -3.75 -9.63
N TYR A 48 -3.18 -3.33 -8.54
CA TYR A 48 -3.53 -1.93 -8.29
C TYR A 48 -2.30 -1.03 -8.23
N VAL A 49 -2.47 0.24 -8.60
CA VAL A 49 -1.35 1.21 -8.64
C VAL A 49 -0.81 1.46 -7.24
N GLU A 50 -1.70 1.52 -6.25
CA GLU A 50 -1.41 1.67 -4.83
C GLU A 50 -0.55 0.50 -4.31
N SER A 51 -0.92 -0.74 -4.69
CA SER A 51 -0.15 -1.94 -4.36
C SER A 51 1.24 -1.95 -5.01
N LYS A 52 1.36 -1.49 -6.25
CA LYS A 52 2.66 -1.37 -6.93
C LYS A 52 3.54 -0.30 -6.30
N ARG A 53 2.96 0.79 -5.83
CA ARG A 53 3.68 1.88 -5.13
C ARG A 53 4.25 1.44 -3.80
N LEU A 54 3.58 0.54 -3.07
CA LEU A 54 4.16 -0.07 -1.87
C LEU A 54 5.53 -0.67 -2.13
N ALA A 55 5.70 -1.41 -3.23
CA ALA A 55 6.99 -2.01 -3.57
C ALA A 55 8.10 -1.00 -3.85
N ALA A 56 7.76 0.24 -4.20
CA ALA A 56 8.74 1.31 -4.43
C ALA A 56 9.22 1.97 -3.13
N VAL A 57 8.44 1.88 -2.04
CA VAL A 57 8.69 2.59 -0.78
C VAL A 57 9.10 1.67 0.37
N ILE A 58 8.81 0.37 0.24
CA ILE A 58 9.20 -0.65 1.23
C ILE A 58 10.67 -1.01 1.00
N SER A 59 11.46 -0.97 2.07
CA SER A 59 12.88 -1.32 2.03
C SER A 59 13.09 -2.83 1.81
N ASP A 60 14.29 -3.24 1.38
CA ASP A 60 14.58 -4.66 1.10
C ASP A 60 14.49 -5.58 2.33
N ASP A 61 14.67 -5.02 3.52
CA ASP A 61 14.61 -5.67 4.84
C ASP A 61 13.30 -5.39 5.61
N GLU A 62 12.35 -4.71 4.96
CA GLU A 62 11.03 -4.41 5.50
C GLU A 62 9.98 -5.29 4.80
N HIS A 63 9.15 -5.97 5.58
CA HIS A 63 8.21 -6.98 5.09
C HIS A 63 6.76 -6.58 5.39
N VAL A 64 5.84 -6.82 4.46
CA VAL A 64 4.40 -6.62 4.66
C VAL A 64 3.86 -7.79 5.48
N MET A 65 3.29 -7.50 6.65
CA MET A 65 2.80 -8.50 7.59
C MET A 65 1.27 -8.62 7.52
N ALA A 66 0.60 -7.49 7.30
CA ALA A 66 -0.82 -7.43 7.00
C ALA A 66 -1.12 -6.24 6.09
N ALA A 67 -2.17 -6.35 5.27
CA ALA A 67 -2.59 -5.26 4.41
C ALA A 67 -4.10 -5.32 4.18
N ILE A 68 -4.69 -4.15 3.95
CA ILE A 68 -6.08 -3.97 3.58
C ILE A 68 -6.17 -3.08 2.34
N CYS A 69 -7.16 -3.36 1.51
CA CYS A 69 -7.52 -2.51 0.37
C CYS A 69 -9.02 -2.27 0.40
N GLY A 70 -9.41 -1.02 0.17
CA GLY A 70 -10.80 -0.60 0.27
C GLY A 70 -11.03 0.76 -0.38
N HIS A 71 -12.15 1.36 -0.02
CA HIS A 71 -12.59 2.64 -0.53
C HIS A 71 -12.28 3.75 0.48
N ALA A 72 -11.42 4.70 0.12
CA ALA A 72 -11.21 5.91 0.89
C ALA A 72 -12.27 6.96 0.48
N PRO A 73 -13.02 7.56 1.42
CA PRO A 73 -14.19 8.39 1.10
C PRO A 73 -13.93 9.57 0.15
N LYS A 74 -12.70 10.12 0.15
CA LYS A 74 -12.35 11.31 -0.63
C LYS A 74 -11.69 11.01 -1.98
N SER A 75 -11.21 9.79 -2.18
CA SER A 75 -10.20 9.51 -3.21
C SER A 75 -10.44 8.26 -4.01
N GLY A 76 -11.36 7.40 -3.58
CA GLY A 76 -11.64 6.17 -4.32
C GLY A 76 -10.91 5.00 -3.68
N LYS A 77 -9.87 4.47 -4.31
CA LYS A 77 -9.19 3.28 -3.80
C LYS A 77 -7.98 3.68 -2.98
N ALA A 78 -7.77 2.97 -1.89
CA ALA A 78 -6.54 3.08 -1.12
C ALA A 78 -6.12 1.71 -0.58
N VAL A 79 -4.84 1.62 -0.27
CA VAL A 79 -4.20 0.48 0.36
C VAL A 79 -3.54 0.94 1.65
N ILE A 80 -3.73 0.17 2.72
CA ILE A 80 -2.98 0.34 3.97
C ILE A 80 -2.22 -0.95 4.23
N ALA A 81 -0.90 -0.85 4.35
CA ALA A 81 -0.02 -1.96 4.63
C ALA A 81 0.66 -1.75 5.98
N ALA A 82 0.51 -2.72 6.88
CA ALA A 82 1.27 -2.80 8.11
C ALA A 82 2.49 -3.69 7.86
N THR A 83 3.67 -3.09 8.00
CA THR A 83 4.95 -3.74 7.75
C THR A 83 5.62 -4.16 9.07
N SER A 84 6.79 -4.79 9.00
CA SER A 84 7.60 -5.05 10.19
C SER A 84 8.07 -3.78 10.93
N ARG A 85 7.93 -2.58 10.33
CA ARG A 85 8.45 -1.31 10.86
C ARG A 85 7.39 -0.25 11.13
N ARG A 86 6.40 -0.15 10.26
CA ARG A 86 5.46 0.97 10.21
C ARG A 86 4.19 0.62 9.45
N VAL A 87 3.20 1.50 9.51
CA VAL A 87 2.03 1.43 8.64
C VAL A 87 2.20 2.42 7.49
N ILE A 88 1.93 1.98 6.27
CA ILE A 88 2.00 2.78 5.05
C ILE A 88 0.61 2.90 4.46
N TYR A 89 0.12 4.12 4.30
CA TYR A 89 -1.12 4.44 3.60
C TYR A 89 -0.77 4.93 2.19
N VAL A 90 -1.35 4.29 1.18
CA VAL A 90 -1.18 4.66 -0.23
C VAL A 90 -2.54 4.90 -0.86
N ASP A 91 -2.66 6.07 -1.48
CA ASP A 91 -3.86 6.51 -2.17
C ASP A 91 -3.47 7.21 -3.46
N HIS A 92 -3.95 6.66 -4.57
CA HIS A 92 -3.64 7.15 -5.90
C HIS A 92 -4.85 7.85 -6.51
N ARG A 93 -4.73 9.16 -6.70
CA ARG A 93 -5.69 9.96 -7.46
C ARG A 93 -5.07 10.40 -8.78
N PRO A 94 -5.88 10.67 -9.82
CA PRO A 94 -5.38 11.38 -10.98
C PRO A 94 -4.65 12.65 -10.55
N PHE A 95 -3.38 12.79 -10.96
CA PHE A 95 -2.50 13.93 -10.68
C PHE A 95 -2.01 14.09 -9.23
N LEU A 96 -2.40 13.23 -8.28
CA LEU A 96 -1.99 13.38 -6.89
C LEU A 96 -1.88 12.04 -6.16
N ASP A 97 -0.68 11.77 -5.66
CA ASP A 97 -0.38 10.61 -4.86
C ASP A 97 -0.25 11.00 -3.40
N ILE A 98 -1.01 10.33 -2.54
CA ILE A 98 -0.83 10.43 -1.10
C ILE A 98 -0.08 9.17 -0.65
N LEU A 99 1.05 9.40 -0.02
CA LEU A 99 1.85 8.39 0.66
C LEU A 99 2.10 8.89 2.07
N ASP A 100 1.43 8.29 3.05
CA ASP A 100 1.66 8.59 4.46
C ASP A 100 2.29 7.38 5.15
N GLU A 101 3.25 7.65 6.02
CA GLU A 101 3.97 6.64 6.78
C GLU A 101 3.78 6.92 8.27
N PHE A 102 3.32 5.92 9.01
CA PHE A 102 2.99 6.03 10.42
C PHE A 102 3.85 5.05 11.21
N ASN A 103 4.69 5.56 12.10
CA ASN A 103 5.28 4.71 13.14
C ASN A 103 4.17 4.18 14.05
N TYR A 104 4.33 2.95 14.55
CA TYR A 104 3.33 2.34 15.43
C TYR A 104 3.04 3.17 16.68
N VAL A 105 4.06 3.83 17.26
CA VAL A 105 3.89 4.80 18.37
C VAL A 105 2.96 5.98 18.05
N ALA A 106 2.77 6.34 16.78
CA ALA A 106 1.92 7.46 16.37
C ALA A 106 0.45 7.03 16.17
N ILE A 107 0.16 5.73 16.21
CA ILE A 107 -1.18 5.17 16.06
C ILE A 107 -1.82 5.09 17.44
N SER A 108 -2.84 5.92 17.68
CA SER A 108 -3.56 5.95 18.95
C SER A 108 -4.59 4.82 19.09
N GLY A 109 -5.01 4.23 17.97
CA GLY A 109 -5.90 3.08 17.96
C GLY A 109 -6.48 2.79 16.59
N ILE A 110 -7.18 1.66 16.48
CA ILE A 110 -7.94 1.29 15.29
C ILE A 110 -9.38 0.99 15.71
N SER A 111 -10.32 1.68 15.08
CA SER A 111 -11.74 1.39 15.19
C SER A 111 -12.19 0.62 13.95
N TYR A 112 -13.08 -0.35 14.11
CA TYR A 112 -13.70 -1.03 12.97
C TYR A 112 -15.21 -1.14 13.15
N SER A 113 -15.94 -1.07 12.05
CA SER A 113 -17.39 -1.27 12.01
C SER A 113 -17.78 -2.21 10.88
N THR A 114 -18.89 -2.90 11.07
CA THR A 114 -19.44 -3.84 10.08
C THR A 114 -20.75 -3.29 9.55
N ASN A 115 -20.79 -2.95 8.26
CA ASN A 115 -21.99 -2.51 7.57
C ASN A 115 -22.41 -3.62 6.60
N GLY A 116 -23.17 -4.59 7.10
CA GLY A 116 -23.57 -5.78 6.36
C GLY A 116 -22.35 -6.63 5.96
N PHE A 117 -22.15 -6.84 4.66
CA PHE A 117 -21.06 -7.67 4.12
C PHE A 117 -19.69 -6.98 4.12
N PHE A 118 -19.64 -5.67 4.38
CA PHE A 118 -18.43 -4.88 4.26
C PHE A 118 -17.96 -4.38 5.62
N TRP A 119 -16.64 -4.30 5.76
CA TRP A 119 -15.99 -3.73 6.93
C TRP A 119 -15.51 -2.32 6.60
N SER A 120 -15.57 -1.45 7.60
CA SER A 120 -14.90 -0.15 7.61
C SER A 120 -13.87 -0.16 8.72
N ILE A 121 -12.69 0.40 8.44
CA ILE A 121 -11.61 0.60 9.40
C ILE A 121 -11.29 2.10 9.45
N THR A 122 -11.20 2.63 10.65
CA THR A 122 -10.64 3.95 10.92
C THR A 122 -9.38 3.77 11.75
N MET A 123 -8.23 4.15 11.18
CA MET A 123 -6.97 4.23 11.89
C MET A 123 -6.80 5.64 12.45
N HIS A 124 -6.74 5.75 13.77
CA HIS A 124 -6.54 7.00 14.48
C HIS A 124 -5.04 7.25 14.67
N SER A 125 -4.57 8.43 14.30
CA SER A 125 -3.17 8.81 14.46
C SER A 125 -3.02 10.28 14.84
N SER A 126 -1.85 10.67 15.33
CA SER A 126 -1.54 12.08 15.63
C SER A 126 -1.59 13.00 14.41
N LEU A 127 -1.44 12.46 13.20
CA LEU A 127 -1.53 13.19 11.93
C LEU A 127 -2.96 13.21 11.34
N GLY A 128 -3.92 12.67 12.09
CA GLY A 128 -5.32 12.58 11.73
C GLY A 128 -5.76 11.17 11.34
N ASP A 129 -7.06 11.04 11.08
CA ASP A 129 -7.68 9.75 10.83
C ASP A 129 -7.50 9.31 9.36
N ARG A 130 -7.35 8.00 9.17
CA ARG A 130 -7.41 7.35 7.86
C ARG A 130 -8.54 6.34 7.86
N ILE A 131 -9.53 6.59 7.02
CA ILE A 131 -10.75 5.78 6.92
C ILE A 131 -10.71 4.98 5.62
N LEU A 132 -10.99 3.69 5.73
CA LEU A 132 -11.08 2.78 4.61
C LEU A 132 -12.35 1.94 4.73
N GLU A 133 -13.21 2.01 3.72
CA GLU A 133 -14.50 1.33 3.67
C GLU A 133 -14.46 0.14 2.70
N ARG A 134 -15.51 -0.68 2.68
CA ARG A 134 -15.66 -1.79 1.72
C ARG A 134 -14.50 -2.80 1.76
N ILE A 135 -13.98 -3.06 2.96
CA ILE A 135 -12.88 -4.01 3.19
C ILE A 135 -13.44 -5.41 3.38
N LYS A 136 -12.67 -6.42 2.94
CA LYS A 136 -12.93 -7.82 3.27
C LYS A 136 -12.66 -8.09 4.75
N GLY A 137 -13.62 -8.66 5.47
CA GLY A 137 -13.51 -8.90 6.91
C GLY A 137 -12.29 -9.74 7.34
N ALA A 138 -11.87 -10.72 6.55
CA ALA A 138 -10.67 -11.51 6.86
C ALA A 138 -9.38 -10.67 6.82
N GLN A 139 -9.25 -9.79 5.83
CA GLN A 139 -8.10 -8.87 5.72
C GLN A 139 -8.14 -7.85 6.87
N ALA A 140 -9.32 -7.29 7.15
CA ALA A 140 -9.54 -6.34 8.24
C ALA A 140 -9.09 -6.91 9.60
N LYS A 141 -9.55 -8.12 9.94
CA LYS A 141 -9.15 -8.79 11.20
C LYS A 141 -7.65 -9.04 11.27
N LYS A 142 -7.03 -9.56 10.20
CA LYS A 142 -5.57 -9.79 10.17
C LYS A 142 -4.80 -8.49 10.37
N PHE A 143 -5.24 -7.40 9.74
CA PHE A 143 -4.64 -6.08 9.86
C PHE A 143 -4.77 -5.49 11.26
N VAL A 144 -5.98 -5.45 11.82
CA VAL A 144 -6.25 -4.94 13.18
C VAL A 144 -5.40 -5.69 14.20
N ASN A 145 -5.46 -7.03 14.20
CA ASN A 145 -4.71 -7.86 15.14
C ASN A 145 -3.20 -7.60 15.06
N TYR A 146 -2.65 -7.46 13.84
CA TYR A 146 -1.22 -7.21 13.68
C TYR A 146 -0.83 -5.83 14.20
N VAL A 147 -1.55 -4.77 13.82
CA VAL A 147 -1.23 -3.41 14.28
C VAL A 147 -1.38 -3.27 15.79
N GLU A 148 -2.45 -3.81 16.38
CA GLU A 148 -2.64 -3.81 17.83
C GLU A 148 -1.49 -4.54 18.55
N SER A 149 -1.06 -5.69 18.02
CA SER A 149 0.10 -6.41 18.59
C SER A 149 1.38 -5.59 18.53
N MET A 150 1.60 -4.80 17.46
CA MET A 150 2.76 -3.93 17.33
C MET A 150 2.68 -2.73 18.27
N CYS A 151 1.50 -2.14 18.45
CA CYS A 151 1.30 -1.03 19.39
C CYS A 151 1.50 -1.46 20.86
N ILE A 152 1.11 -2.69 21.22
CA ILE A 152 1.29 -3.22 22.59
C ILE A 152 2.76 -3.60 22.85
N ASN A 153 3.42 -4.22 21.86
CA ASN A 153 4.76 -4.77 22.02
C ASN A 153 5.88 -3.75 21.85
N GLN A 154 5.58 -2.52 21.42
CA GLN A 154 6.57 -1.46 21.46
C GLN A 154 6.70 -0.98 22.91
N PRO A 155 7.81 -1.29 23.61
CA PRO A 155 8.05 -0.68 24.91
C PRO A 155 8.03 0.83 24.69
N TYR A 156 7.25 1.54 25.51
CA TYR A 156 7.40 2.97 25.66
C TYR A 156 8.89 3.22 25.90
N GLY A 157 9.60 3.72 24.89
CA GLY A 157 10.99 4.11 25.04
C GLY A 157 11.06 5.14 26.15
N GLY A 158 11.80 4.81 27.21
CA GLY A 158 12.09 5.71 28.33
C GLY A 158 12.98 6.88 27.94
#